data_AF-A0A496UC13-F1
#
_entry.id   AF-A0A496UC13-F1
#
_cell.length_a   1.000
_cell.length_b   1.000
_cell.length_c   1.000
_cell.angle_alpha   90.00
_cell.angle_beta   90.00
_cell.angle_gamma   90.00
#
_symmetry.space_group_name_H-M   'P 1'
#
loop_
_entity.id
_entity.type
_entity.pdbx_description
1 polymer ?
#
loop_
_entity_poly.entity_id
_entity_poly.type
_entity_poly.pdbx_seq_one_letter_code
_entity_poly.pdbx_strand_id
1 'polypeptide(L)' 'MEFTVETGISGQFFLNIFSIDCRRVCNREGFIEGSGMFHQQLDVTFPPRGLYSVMVEAGKNTGSPGFVILS' A
#
# COMPACT_ATOMS: atom_id res chain seq x y z
N MET A 1 -0.71 -5.56 -10.81
CA MET A 1 -0.03 -4.25 -10.84
C MET A 1 0.94 -4.25 -9.69
N GLU A 2 2.14 -3.73 -9.91
CA GLU A 2 3.18 -3.67 -8.88
C GLU A 2 3.09 -2.33 -8.13
N PHE A 3 3.12 -2.38 -6.79
CA PHE A 3 3.30 -1.20 -5.95
C PHE A 3 4.72 -1.19 -5.40
N THR A 4 5.38 -0.04 -5.51
CA THR A 4 6.61 0.22 -4.75
C THR A 4 6.23 1.04 -3.53
N VAL A 5 6.43 0.46 -2.35
CA VAL A 5 6.31 1.18 -1.09
C VAL A 5 7.69 1.71 -0.74
N GLU A 6 7.81 3.03 -0.63
CA GLU A 6 9.00 3.72 -0.14
C GLU A 6 8.80 4.19 1.30
N THR A 7 9.61 3.67 2.23
CA THR A 7 9.51 4.04 3.65
C THR A 7 10.88 4.10 4.31
N GLY A 8 11.03 5.03 5.26
CA GLY A 8 12.18 5.16 6.15
C GLY A 8 12.05 4.37 7.46
N ILE A 9 10.99 3.59 7.61
CA ILE A 9 10.65 2.86 8.84
C ILE A 9 10.87 1.37 8.61
N SER A 10 11.69 0.75 9.45
CA SER A 10 11.85 -0.71 9.52
C SER A 10 10.72 -1.36 10.31
N GLY A 11 10.21 -2.48 9.83
CA GLY A 11 9.23 -3.31 10.51
C GLY A 11 8.13 -3.84 9.59
N GLN A 12 7.12 -4.42 10.21
CA GLN A 12 5.90 -4.88 9.55
C GLN A 12 5.05 -3.68 9.14
N PHE A 13 4.50 -3.75 7.93
CA PHE A 13 3.52 -2.78 7.45
C PHE A 13 2.38 -3.46 6.69
N PHE A 14 1.27 -2.74 6.55
CA PHE A 14 0.10 -3.17 5.83
C PHE A 14 -0.22 -2.18 4.71
N LEU A 15 -0.24 -2.68 3.48
CA LEU A 15 -0.77 -1.98 2.31
C LEU A 15 -2.28 -2.25 2.24
N ASN A 16 -3.07 -1.23 2.54
CA ASN A 16 -4.52 -1.26 2.45
C ASN A 16 -4.98 -0.53 1.17
N ILE A 17 -5.89 -1.15 0.43
CA ILE A 17 -6.42 -0.56 -0.80
C ILE A 17 -7.94 -0.49 -0.70
N PHE A 18 -8.48 0.67 -1.03
CA PHE A 18 -9.90 0.99 -0.93
C PHE A 18 -10.46 1.38 -2.30
N SER A 19 -11.67 0.93 -2.61
CA SER A 19 -12.44 1.45 -3.75
C SER A 19 -12.96 2.86 -3.49
N ILE A 20 -13.50 3.51 -4.52
CA ILE A 20 -14.14 4.83 -4.40
C ILE A 20 -15.29 4.88 -3.39
N ASP A 21 -15.95 3.74 -3.13
CA ASP A 21 -17.00 3.60 -2.11
C ASP A 21 -16.43 3.37 -0.69
N CYS A 22 -15.14 3.64 -0.50
CA CYS A 22 -14.40 3.43 0.76
C CYS A 22 -14.39 1.97 1.26
N ARG A 23 -14.65 0.98 0.39
CA ARG A 23 -14.57 -0.44 0.75
C ARG A 23 -13.14 -0.94 0.59
N ARG A 24 -12.59 -1.58 1.62
CA ARG A 24 -11.28 -2.23 1.53
C ARG A 24 -11.36 -3.44 0.60
N VAL A 25 -10.64 -3.39 -0.51
CA VAL A 25 -10.61 -4.45 -1.53
C VAL A 25 -9.35 -5.31 -1.46
N CYS A 26 -8.28 -4.79 -0.86
CA CYS A 26 -7.06 -5.55 -0.63
C CYS A 26 -6.39 -5.13 0.70
N ASN A 27 -5.78 -6.10 1.36
CA ASN A 27 -4.86 -5.90 2.47
C ASN A 27 -3.67 -6.83 2.22
N ARG A 28 -2.47 -6.25 2.09
CA ARG A 28 -1.22 -6.97 1.93
C ARG A 28 -0.27 -6.61 3.05
N GLU A 29 0.25 -7.63 3.70
CA GLU A 29 1.33 -7.49 4.65
C GLU A 29 2.66 -7.42 3.91
N GLY A 30 3.52 -6.52 4.35
CA GLY A 30 4.90 -6.41 3.94
C GLY A 30 5.80 -6.29 5.16
N PHE A 31 7.08 -6.54 4.95
CA PHE A 31 8.08 -6.45 5.99
C PHE A 31 9.36 -5.90 5.40
N ILE A 32 9.89 -4.87 6.04
CA ILE A 32 11.10 -4.16 5.63
C ILE A 32 12.08 -4.16 6.79
N GLU A 33 13.29 -4.65 6.55
CA GLU A 33 14.39 -4.67 7.51
C GLU A 33 15.56 -3.82 7.01
N GLY A 34 16.06 -2.92 7.87
CA GLY A 34 17.28 -2.13 7.65
C GLY A 34 17.18 -0.66 8.08
N SER A 35 18.27 0.09 7.85
CA SER A 35 18.31 1.56 7.94
C SER A 35 18.33 2.22 6.55
N GLY A 36 17.45 3.19 6.29
CA GLY A 36 17.40 3.94 5.01
C GLY A 36 16.03 3.96 4.33
N MET A 37 16.00 4.36 3.06
CA MET A 37 14.80 4.28 2.21
C MET A 37 14.70 2.87 1.62
N PHE A 38 13.58 2.20 1.85
CA PHE A 38 13.35 0.82 1.41
C PHE A 38 12.26 0.72 0.38
N HIS A 39 12.48 -0.14 -0.61
CA HIS A 39 11.53 -0.40 -1.70
C HIS A 39 11.04 -1.85 -1.57
N GLN A 40 9.76 -2.04 -1.27
CA GLN A 40 9.14 -3.36 -1.37
C GLN A 40 8.12 -3.38 -2.52
N GLN A 41 8.25 -4.39 -3.38
CA GLN A 41 7.30 -4.68 -4.43
C GLN A 41 6.21 -5.62 -3.90
N LEU A 42 4.95 -5.24 -4.09
CA LEU A 42 3.79 -6.04 -3.71
C LEU A 42 2.90 -6.27 -4.93
N ASP A 43 2.63 -7.55 -5.20
CA ASP A 43 1.67 -7.97 -6.20
C ASP A 43 0.24 -7.91 -5.66
N VAL A 44 -0.55 -7.03 -6.27
CA VAL A 44 -1.96 -6.85 -5.94
C VAL A 44 -2.85 -7.12 -7.15
N THR A 45 -3.89 -7.93 -6.90
CA THR A 45 -5.00 -8.16 -7.83
C THR A 45 -6.13 -7.21 -7.48
N PHE A 46 -6.53 -6.35 -8.43
CA PHE A 46 -7.67 -5.45 -8.28
C PHE A 46 -8.92 -6.02 -8.96
N PRO A 47 -10.12 -5.60 -8.50
CA PRO A 47 -11.29 -5.57 -9.37
C PRO A 47 -11.02 -4.71 -10.63
N PRO A 48 -11.77 -4.90 -11.73
CA PRO A 48 -11.56 -4.15 -12.97
C PRO A 48 -11.78 -2.63 -12.80
N ARG A 49 -11.21 -1.85 -13.72
CA ARG A 49 -11.27 -0.37 -13.90
C ARG A 49 -11.95 0.45 -12.80
N GLY A 50 -11.20 1.32 -12.16
CA GLY A 50 -11.72 2.23 -11.14
C GLY A 50 -10.67 3.15 -10.55
N LEU A 51 -11.13 4.06 -9.68
CA LEU A 51 -10.30 4.88 -8.82
C LEU A 51 -10.16 4.18 -7.46
N TYR A 52 -8.91 4.02 -7.02
CA TYR A 52 -8.58 3.39 -5.75
C TYR A 52 -7.71 4.30 -4.90
N SER A 53 -7.93 4.26 -3.59
CA SER A 53 -7.07 4.87 -2.58
C SER A 53 -6.17 3.81 -1.96
N VAL A 54 -4.90 4.12 -1.77
CA VAL A 54 -3.87 3.22 -1.25
C VAL A 54 -3.28 3.83 0.00
N MET A 55 -3.33 3.10 1.11
CA MET A 55 -2.87 3.55 2.41
C MET A 55 -1.85 2.55 2.98
N VAL A 56 -0.76 3.06 3.53
CA VAL A 56 0.27 2.24 4.18
C VAL A 56 0.21 2.46 5.68
N GLU A 57 0.13 1.38 6.45
CA GLU A 57 0.12 1.40 7.92
C GLU A 57 1.34 0.66 8.46
N ALA A 58 2.21 1.33 9.20
CA ALA A 58 3.40 0.74 9.83
C ALA A 58 3.43 1.06 11.32
N GLY A 59 2.96 0.12 12.16
CA GLY A 59 2.81 0.31 13.60
C GLY A 59 1.80 1.42 13.94
N LYS A 60 2.25 2.46 14.67
CA LYS A 60 1.41 3.65 14.96
C LYS A 60 1.49 4.73 13.87
N ASN A 61 2.33 4.53 12.85
CA ASN A 61 2.51 5.48 11.78
C ASN A 61 1.62 5.09 10.60
N THR A 62 0.69 5.96 10.26
CA THR A 62 -0.11 5.84 9.04
C THR A 62 0.49 6.78 7.99
N GLY A 63 0.95 6.23 6.88
CA GLY A 63 1.42 6.99 5.73
C GLY A 63 0.25 7.63 4.97
N SER A 64 0.52 8.74 4.29
CA SER A 64 -0.51 9.46 3.51
C SER A 64 -1.09 8.56 2.41
N PRO A 65 -2.41 8.68 2.14
CA PRO A 65 -3.04 7.91 1.07
C PRO A 65 -2.55 8.40 -0.30
N GLY A 66 -2.03 7.48 -1.12
CA GLY A 66 -1.84 7.66 -2.56
C GLY A 66 -3.09 7.25 -3.33
N PHE A 67 -3.22 7.68 -4.60
CA PHE A 67 -4.33 7.28 -5.47
C PHE A 67 -3.82 6.58 -6.72
N VAL A 68 -4.52 5.55 -7.16
CA VAL A 68 -4.27 4.86 -8.43
C VAL A 68 -5.54 4.81 -9.27
N ILE A 69 -5.41 5.20 -10.54
CA ILE A 69 -6.47 5.11 -11.54
C ILE A 69 -6.13 3.95 -12.47
N LEU A 70 -7.02 2.96 -12.54
CA LEU A 70 -6.90 1.84 -13.48
C LEU A 70 -7.82 2.11 -14.68
N SER A 71 -7.21 2.44 -15.82
CA SER A 71 -7.85 2.65 -17.13
C SER A 71 -7.60 1.50 -18.08
#